data_AF-A0A979FPC0-F1
#
_entry.id   AF-A0A979FPC0-F1
#
_cell.length_a   1.000
_cell.length_b   1.000
_cell.length_c   1.000
_cell.angle_alpha   90.00
_cell.angle_beta   90.00
_cell.angle_gamma   90.00
#
_symmetry.space_group_name_H-M   'P 1'
#
loop_
_entity.id
_entity.type
_entity.pdbx_description
1 polymer ?
#
loop_
_entity_poly.entity_id
_entity_poly.type
_entity_poly.pdbx_seq_one_letter_code
_entity_poly.pdbx_strand_id
1 'polypeptide(L)'
;MKFLQAVVVVAVLSVASTYEYDLSAFWNKRAALKRFEACLTTDGMKAAQDALQRAIVACDSASHDEQPVASVETANWNKILSEFSPGRYFRLNNDERIQNIKAKMSSQVKRFRCIVQHIGVTDADNKIAADVVAQQYEALDLPPVLLNDLLLGVNQCFKMAECMPVSDRINAPVPADVLRTRTFLDCERYARDWACLKNELSADVAAGKFDFSGAEGTLDFLPDDEARAAAIVIADEWEGGDDYGLLE
;
A
#
# COMPACT_ATOMS: atom_id res chain seq x y z
N MET A 1 -26.06 -23.73 -22.31
CA MET A 1 -26.11 -22.31 -22.73
C MET A 1 -25.66 -21.48 -21.52
N LYS A 2 -24.37 -21.35 -21.19
CA LYS A 2 -23.35 -20.47 -21.82
C LYS A 2 -23.84 -19.03 -22.03
N PHE A 3 -24.07 -18.25 -20.98
CA PHE A 3 -24.10 -16.78 -21.03
C PHE A 3 -23.83 -16.12 -19.65
N LEU A 4 -22.93 -16.70 -18.84
CA LEU A 4 -22.55 -16.17 -17.52
C LEU A 4 -21.03 -16.09 -17.33
N GLN A 5 -20.29 -15.87 -18.42
CA GLN A 5 -18.82 -15.77 -18.43
C GLN A 5 -18.27 -14.49 -19.09
N ALA A 6 -19.07 -13.44 -19.30
CA ALA A 6 -18.63 -12.27 -20.07
C ALA A 6 -18.40 -10.96 -19.27
N VAL A 7 -18.52 -10.94 -17.93
CA VAL A 7 -18.43 -9.69 -17.15
C VAL A 7 -17.20 -9.60 -16.22
N VAL A 8 -16.47 -10.68 -15.99
CA VAL A 8 -15.32 -10.68 -15.06
C VAL A 8 -13.95 -10.50 -15.75
N VAL A 9 -13.89 -10.59 -17.08
CA VAL A 9 -12.60 -10.60 -17.81
C VAL A 9 -12.14 -9.20 -18.29
N VAL A 10 -13.02 -8.20 -18.33
CA VAL A 10 -12.67 -6.88 -18.92
C VAL A 10 -12.12 -5.86 -17.89
N ALA A 11 -12.34 -6.07 -16.59
CA ALA A 11 -11.78 -5.20 -15.54
C ALA A 11 -10.33 -5.56 -15.13
N VAL A 12 -9.87 -6.78 -15.45
CA VAL A 12 -8.49 -7.22 -15.16
C VAL A 12 -7.50 -6.79 -16.26
N LEU A 13 -7.98 -6.43 -17.45
CA LEU A 13 -7.12 -6.12 -18.61
C LEU A 13 -6.83 -4.62 -18.84
N SER A 14 -7.40 -3.70 -18.06
CA SER A 14 -7.08 -2.26 -18.15
C SER A 14 -5.99 -1.79 -17.18
N VAL A 15 -5.51 -2.67 -16.28
CA VAL A 15 -4.30 -2.43 -15.45
C VAL A 15 -3.05 -3.05 -16.11
N ALA A 16 -3.21 -3.85 -17.17
CA ALA A 16 -2.14 -4.61 -17.81
C ALA A 16 -1.47 -3.90 -19.01
N SER A 17 -1.83 -2.65 -19.34
CA SER A 17 -1.31 -2.01 -20.56
C SER A 17 -0.11 -1.08 -20.39
N THR A 18 0.54 -1.00 -19.22
CA THR A 18 1.82 -0.25 -19.11
C THR A 18 2.84 -0.73 -18.07
N TYR A 19 2.63 -1.86 -17.38
CA TYR A 19 3.67 -2.44 -16.52
C TYR A 19 3.71 -3.95 -16.76
N GLU A 20 4.87 -4.46 -17.21
CA GLU A 20 5.22 -5.87 -17.06
C GLU A 20 5.08 -6.20 -15.57
N TYR A 21 3.97 -6.85 -15.19
CA TYR A 21 3.87 -7.42 -13.86
C TYR A 21 4.78 -8.64 -13.85
N ASP A 22 5.99 -8.44 -13.35
CA ASP A 22 6.92 -9.51 -12.99
C ASP A 22 6.18 -10.56 -12.14
N LEU A 23 6.37 -11.83 -12.45
CA LEU A 23 5.83 -12.95 -11.69
C LEU A 23 6.27 -12.86 -10.21
N SER A 24 7.46 -12.32 -9.95
CA SER A 24 7.94 -12.03 -8.59
C SER A 24 7.03 -11.00 -7.87
N ALA A 25 6.61 -9.94 -8.57
CA ALA A 25 5.75 -8.90 -8.01
C ALA A 25 4.33 -9.44 -7.72
N PHE A 26 3.85 -10.39 -8.54
CA PHE A 26 2.62 -11.12 -8.26
C PHE A 26 2.74 -11.97 -6.98
N TRP A 27 3.80 -12.78 -6.86
CA TRP A 27 4.01 -13.63 -5.68
C TRP A 27 4.21 -12.80 -4.40
N ASN A 28 4.96 -11.70 -4.46
CA ASN A 28 5.14 -10.79 -3.34
C ASN A 28 3.82 -10.14 -2.91
N LYS A 29 2.98 -9.71 -3.86
CA LYS A 29 1.62 -9.22 -3.56
C LYS A 29 0.74 -10.31 -2.95
N ARG A 30 0.79 -11.54 -3.49
CA ARG A 30 -0.01 -12.66 -2.99
C ARG A 30 0.40 -13.08 -1.59
N ALA A 31 1.71 -13.13 -1.31
CA ALA A 31 2.25 -13.41 0.02
C ALA A 31 1.83 -12.35 1.04
N ALA A 32 1.95 -11.06 0.69
CA ALA A 32 1.47 -9.97 1.54
C ALA A 32 -0.05 -10.09 1.83
N LEU A 33 -0.86 -10.38 0.81
CA LEU A 33 -2.31 -10.60 1.00
C LEU A 33 -2.59 -11.80 1.92
N LYS A 34 -1.83 -12.89 1.82
CA LYS A 34 -2.01 -14.06 2.68
C LYS A 34 -1.62 -13.80 4.12
N ARG A 35 -0.51 -13.08 4.36
CA ARG A 35 -0.12 -12.61 5.70
C ARG A 35 -1.20 -11.70 6.31
N PHE A 36 -1.78 -10.81 5.51
CA PHE A 36 -2.89 -9.98 5.97
C PHE A 36 -4.15 -10.78 6.30
N GLU A 37 -4.51 -11.78 5.50
CA GLU A 37 -5.68 -12.63 5.75
C GLU A 37 -5.54 -13.41 7.07
N ALA A 38 -4.33 -13.91 7.35
CA ALA A 38 -4.02 -14.60 8.60
C ALA A 38 -4.05 -13.65 9.81
N CYS A 39 -3.68 -12.38 9.61
CA CYS A 39 -3.52 -11.39 10.66
C CYS A 39 -4.79 -10.62 11.04
N LEU A 40 -5.57 -10.13 10.06
CA LEU A 40 -6.74 -9.28 10.27
C LEU A 40 -8.07 -10.05 10.30
N THR A 41 -8.00 -11.38 10.41
CA THR A 41 -9.08 -12.34 10.15
C THR A 41 -9.56 -12.31 8.70
N THR A 42 -10.06 -13.46 8.21
CA THR A 42 -10.63 -13.57 6.86
C THR A 42 -11.80 -12.61 6.66
N ASP A 43 -12.64 -12.42 7.69
CA ASP A 43 -13.81 -11.56 7.63
C ASP A 43 -13.44 -10.07 7.61
N GLY A 44 -12.46 -9.65 8.43
CA GLY A 44 -11.95 -8.27 8.43
C GLY A 44 -11.33 -7.89 7.08
N MET A 45 -10.52 -8.79 6.50
CA MET A 45 -9.92 -8.56 5.18
C MET A 45 -10.99 -8.45 4.08
N LYS A 46 -11.99 -9.34 4.10
CA LYS A 46 -13.09 -9.32 3.13
C LYS A 46 -13.92 -8.05 3.26
N ALA A 47 -14.22 -7.61 4.50
CA ALA A 47 -14.94 -6.38 4.74
C ALA A 47 -14.18 -5.15 4.21
N ALA A 48 -12.86 -5.10 4.38
CA ALA A 48 -12.00 -4.04 3.85
C ALA A 48 -11.97 -4.03 2.31
N GLN A 49 -11.85 -5.21 1.68
CA GLN A 49 -11.91 -5.35 0.22
C GLN A 49 -13.27 -4.92 -0.33
N ASP A 50 -14.36 -5.36 0.31
CA ASP A 50 -15.71 -5.00 -0.10
C ASP A 50 -15.96 -3.49 0.08
N ALA A 51 -15.45 -2.88 1.15
CA ALA A 51 -15.52 -1.43 1.36
C ALA A 51 -14.78 -0.65 0.26
N LEU A 52 -13.56 -1.07 -0.08
CA LEU A 52 -12.78 -0.47 -1.15
C LEU A 52 -13.48 -0.65 -2.52
N GLN A 53 -14.01 -1.83 -2.81
CA GLN A 53 -14.73 -2.08 -4.06
C GLN A 53 -15.99 -1.23 -4.17
N ARG A 54 -16.76 -1.09 -3.08
CA ARG A 54 -17.91 -0.18 -3.03
C ARG A 54 -17.49 1.27 -3.26
N ALA A 55 -16.40 1.71 -2.64
CA ALA A 55 -15.86 3.06 -2.82
C ALA A 55 -15.45 3.32 -4.27
N ILE A 56 -14.76 2.37 -4.92
CA ILE A 56 -14.37 2.47 -6.33
C ILE A 56 -15.62 2.64 -7.22
N VAL A 57 -16.63 1.78 -7.04
CA VAL A 57 -17.86 1.84 -7.85
C VAL A 57 -18.62 3.16 -7.61
N ALA A 58 -18.72 3.60 -6.35
CA ALA A 58 -19.37 4.87 -6.01
C ALA A 58 -18.64 6.07 -6.62
N CYS A 59 -17.31 6.09 -6.56
CA CYS A 59 -16.50 7.19 -7.08
C CYS A 59 -16.39 7.19 -8.60
N ASP A 60 -16.43 6.04 -9.26
CA ASP A 60 -16.43 5.94 -10.73
C ASP A 60 -17.77 6.37 -11.34
N SER A 61 -18.87 6.20 -10.61
CA SER A 61 -20.21 6.62 -11.03
C SER A 61 -20.55 8.06 -10.65
N ALA A 62 -19.81 8.65 -9.70
CA ALA A 62 -19.97 10.05 -9.33
C ALA A 62 -19.45 10.97 -10.47
N SER A 63 -20.29 11.89 -10.94
CA SER A 63 -19.83 12.98 -11.78
C SER A 63 -18.93 13.88 -10.94
N HIS A 64 -17.62 13.74 -11.11
CA HIS A 64 -16.68 14.66 -10.49
C HIS A 64 -16.80 16.02 -11.18
N ASP A 65 -16.89 17.09 -10.38
CA ASP A 65 -16.87 18.47 -10.88
C ASP A 65 -15.75 18.62 -11.90
N GLU A 66 -16.02 19.20 -13.08
CA GLU A 66 -15.01 19.30 -14.16
C GLU A 66 -13.85 20.22 -13.79
N GLN A 67 -13.95 20.96 -12.68
CA GLN A 67 -12.97 21.94 -12.24
C GLN A 67 -11.53 21.37 -12.19
N PRO A 68 -10.59 21.92 -12.97
CA PRO A 68 -9.22 21.43 -12.99
C PRO A 68 -8.54 21.48 -11.62
N VAL A 69 -7.65 20.54 -11.34
CA VAL A 69 -6.88 20.55 -10.10
C VAL A 69 -5.75 21.57 -10.21
N ALA A 70 -5.71 22.56 -9.33
CA ALA A 70 -4.77 23.69 -9.43
C ALA A 70 -3.29 23.26 -9.57
N SER A 71 -2.82 22.33 -8.74
CA SER A 71 -1.43 21.84 -8.81
C SER A 71 -1.10 21.12 -10.12
N VAL A 72 -2.09 20.49 -10.75
CA VAL A 72 -1.95 19.85 -12.07
C VAL A 72 -1.84 20.92 -13.14
N GLU A 73 -2.62 22.00 -13.03
CA GLU A 73 -2.63 23.07 -14.02
C GLU A 73 -1.37 23.93 -14.01
N THR A 74 -0.88 24.27 -12.82
CA THR A 74 0.25 25.20 -12.63
C THR A 74 1.62 24.52 -12.72
N ALA A 75 1.68 23.19 -12.80
CA ALA A 75 2.94 22.46 -12.89
C ALA A 75 3.67 22.69 -14.23
N ASN A 76 5.00 22.72 -14.18
CA ASN A 76 5.85 22.84 -15.38
C ASN A 76 5.96 21.50 -16.13
N TRP A 77 4.92 21.17 -16.89
CA TRP A 77 4.81 19.92 -17.65
C TRP A 77 5.95 19.71 -18.66
N ASN A 78 6.45 20.79 -19.27
CA ASN A 78 7.57 20.70 -20.19
C ASN A 78 8.84 20.22 -19.49
N LYS A 79 9.10 20.73 -18.28
CA LYS A 79 10.22 20.28 -17.45
C LYS A 79 10.01 18.82 -17.00
N ILE A 80 8.84 18.50 -16.44
CA ILE A 80 8.51 17.15 -15.96
C ILE A 80 8.71 16.12 -17.07
N LEU A 81 8.11 16.33 -18.25
CA LEU A 81 8.20 15.38 -19.36
C LEU A 81 9.62 15.23 -19.91
N SER A 82 10.42 16.30 -19.87
CA SER A 82 11.82 16.25 -20.30
C SER A 82 12.72 15.40 -19.38
N GLU A 83 12.37 15.27 -18.10
CA GLU A 83 13.11 14.43 -17.13
C GLU A 83 12.83 12.93 -17.36
N PHE A 84 11.63 12.56 -17.82
CA PHE A 84 11.25 11.16 -18.07
C PHE A 84 11.59 10.66 -19.48
N SER A 85 11.87 11.54 -20.44
CA SER A 85 12.23 11.14 -21.81
C SER A 85 13.25 12.09 -22.45
N PRO A 86 14.56 11.77 -22.40
CA PRO A 86 15.63 12.65 -22.89
C PRO A 86 15.74 12.75 -24.43
N GLY A 87 14.67 12.45 -25.19
CA GLY A 87 14.68 12.45 -26.66
C GLY A 87 14.24 13.76 -27.31
N ARG A 88 14.87 14.11 -28.45
CA ARG A 88 14.46 15.23 -29.35
C ARG A 88 12.98 15.16 -29.81
N TYR A 89 12.34 13.99 -29.69
CA TYR A 89 10.94 13.76 -30.05
C TYR A 89 9.91 14.42 -29.11
N PHE A 90 10.24 14.66 -27.84
CA PHE A 90 9.31 15.33 -26.90
C PHE A 90 9.27 16.85 -27.08
N ARG A 91 10.26 17.45 -27.77
CA ARG A 91 10.33 18.90 -28.01
C ARG A 91 9.38 19.39 -29.10
N LEU A 92 8.77 18.49 -29.86
CA LEU A 92 7.71 18.83 -30.81
C LEU A 92 6.38 18.72 -30.05
N ASN A 93 5.95 19.87 -29.52
CA ASN A 93 4.71 20.09 -28.78
C ASN A 93 3.54 19.26 -29.31
N ASN A 94 2.75 18.75 -28.39
CA ASN A 94 1.33 18.65 -28.65
C ASN A 94 0.63 19.18 -27.40
N ASP A 95 0.23 20.46 -27.43
CA ASP A 95 -0.51 21.09 -26.32
C ASP A 95 -1.74 20.26 -25.96
N GLU A 96 -2.38 19.65 -26.95
CA GLU A 96 -3.45 18.66 -26.78
C GLU A 96 -3.02 17.44 -25.94
N ARG A 97 -1.82 16.91 -26.13
CA ARG A 97 -1.30 15.80 -25.30
C ARG A 97 -1.08 16.24 -23.86
N ILE A 98 -0.55 17.45 -23.65
CA ILE A 98 -0.37 18.01 -22.30
C ILE A 98 -1.73 18.24 -21.64
N GLN A 99 -2.71 18.77 -22.36
CA GLN A 99 -4.08 18.94 -21.86
C GLN A 99 -4.74 17.60 -21.53
N ASN A 100 -4.56 16.58 -22.37
CA ASN A 100 -5.05 15.23 -22.09
C ASN A 100 -4.39 14.62 -20.84
N ILE A 101 -3.08 14.84 -20.64
CA ILE A 101 -2.37 14.40 -19.42
C ILE A 101 -2.92 15.14 -18.20
N LYS A 102 -3.09 16.46 -18.27
CA LYS A 102 -3.67 17.28 -17.20
C LYS A 102 -5.08 16.84 -16.82
N ALA A 103 -5.95 16.62 -17.81
CA ALA A 103 -7.31 16.14 -17.60
C ALA A 103 -7.32 14.77 -16.93
N LYS A 104 -6.50 13.83 -17.43
CA LYS A 104 -6.37 12.48 -16.85
C LYS A 104 -5.83 12.55 -15.41
N MET A 105 -4.82 13.37 -15.15
CA MET A 105 -4.23 13.49 -13.82
C MET A 105 -5.18 14.17 -12.83
N SER A 106 -5.88 15.21 -13.25
CA SER A 106 -6.94 15.85 -12.45
C SER A 106 -8.05 14.85 -12.10
N SER A 107 -8.48 14.04 -13.07
CA SER A 107 -9.46 12.97 -12.84
C SER A 107 -8.94 11.93 -11.84
N GLN A 108 -7.68 11.49 -11.98
CA GLN A 108 -7.06 10.54 -11.04
C GLN A 108 -6.95 11.09 -9.62
N VAL A 109 -6.59 12.37 -9.45
CA VAL A 109 -6.52 13.02 -8.14
C VAL A 109 -7.90 13.07 -7.49
N LYS A 110 -8.94 13.46 -8.24
CA LYS A 110 -10.32 13.51 -7.73
C LYS A 110 -10.84 12.13 -7.35
N ARG A 111 -10.60 11.14 -8.21
CA ARG A 111 -10.96 9.73 -7.96
C ARG A 111 -10.27 9.21 -6.70
N PHE A 112 -8.97 9.47 -6.55
CA PHE A 112 -8.22 9.08 -5.36
C PHE A 112 -8.83 9.68 -4.10
N ARG A 113 -9.02 11.01 -4.06
CA ARG A 113 -9.65 11.71 -2.93
C ARG A 113 -11.01 11.13 -2.57
N CYS A 114 -11.88 10.94 -3.57
CA CYS A 114 -13.18 10.34 -3.36
C CYS A 114 -13.10 8.96 -2.71
N ILE A 115 -12.19 8.09 -3.20
CA ILE A 115 -12.02 6.73 -2.67
C ILE A 115 -11.53 6.77 -1.22
N VAL A 116 -10.46 7.54 -0.94
CA VAL A 116 -9.88 7.60 0.41
C VAL A 116 -10.83 8.23 1.43
N GLN A 117 -11.68 9.16 1.00
CA GLN A 117 -12.77 9.69 1.82
C GLN A 117 -13.84 8.63 2.10
N HIS A 118 -14.28 7.89 1.09
CA HIS A 118 -15.31 6.84 1.24
C HIS A 118 -14.89 5.72 2.18
N ILE A 119 -13.60 5.36 2.22
CA ILE A 119 -13.08 4.33 3.13
C ILE A 119 -12.62 4.90 4.48
N GLY A 120 -12.80 6.21 4.72
CA GLY A 120 -12.50 6.85 6.00
C GLY A 120 -11.02 7.10 6.28
N VAL A 121 -10.15 7.07 5.27
CA VAL A 121 -8.73 7.41 5.42
C VAL A 121 -8.52 8.92 5.52
N THR A 122 -9.38 9.71 4.88
CA THR A 122 -9.36 11.17 4.97
C THR A 122 -10.75 11.74 5.28
N ASP A 123 -10.78 12.91 5.90
CA ASP A 123 -11.99 13.69 6.13
C ASP A 123 -12.49 14.43 4.87
N ALA A 124 -13.57 15.20 5.03
CA ALA A 124 -14.15 16.01 3.95
C ALA A 124 -13.18 17.09 3.41
N ASP A 125 -12.19 17.50 4.19
CA ASP A 125 -11.17 18.48 3.83
C ASP A 125 -9.92 17.82 3.19
N ASN A 126 -9.94 16.50 2.97
CA ASN A 126 -8.81 15.69 2.49
C ASN A 126 -7.63 15.64 3.48
N LYS A 127 -7.87 15.82 4.77
CA LYS A 127 -6.87 15.58 5.82
C LYS A 127 -6.95 14.14 6.30
N ILE A 128 -5.81 13.57 6.69
CA ILE A 128 -5.76 12.18 7.15
C ILE A 128 -6.57 12.05 8.45
N ALA A 129 -7.54 11.13 8.47
CA ALA A 129 -8.39 10.82 9.61
C ALA A 129 -7.82 9.60 10.36
N ALA A 130 -6.65 9.78 10.97
CA ALA A 130 -5.91 8.69 11.61
C ALA A 130 -6.67 8.03 12.77
N ASP A 131 -7.53 8.79 13.46
CA ASP A 131 -8.44 8.32 14.50
C ASP A 131 -9.50 7.37 13.93
N VAL A 132 -10.04 7.66 12.75
CA VAL A 132 -11.00 6.78 12.07
C VAL A 132 -10.32 5.48 11.64
N VAL A 133 -9.10 5.55 11.11
CA VAL A 133 -8.31 4.36 10.76
C VAL A 133 -7.97 3.52 12.00
N ALA A 134 -7.62 4.16 13.12
CA ALA A 134 -7.42 3.47 14.41
C ALA A 134 -8.69 2.77 14.88
N GLN A 135 -9.85 3.44 14.85
CA GLN A 135 -11.14 2.87 15.23
C GLN A 135 -11.51 1.66 14.36
N GLN A 136 -11.14 1.65 13.08
CA GLN A 136 -11.35 0.50 12.21
C GLN A 136 -10.60 -0.74 12.71
N TYR A 137 -9.38 -0.58 13.26
CA TYR A 137 -8.65 -1.67 13.88
C TYR A 137 -9.24 -2.09 15.23
N GLU A 138 -9.66 -1.13 16.05
CA GLU A 138 -10.30 -1.41 17.34
C GLU A 138 -11.63 -2.16 17.20
N ALA A 139 -12.31 -1.99 16.06
CA ALA A 139 -13.52 -2.72 15.72
C ALA A 139 -13.25 -4.19 15.33
N LEU A 140 -11.99 -4.59 15.14
CA LEU A 140 -11.60 -5.97 14.87
C LEU A 140 -11.29 -6.69 16.19
N ASP A 141 -11.72 -7.94 16.30
CA ASP A 141 -11.44 -8.80 17.46
C ASP A 141 -9.99 -9.34 17.39
N LEU A 142 -9.02 -8.45 17.57
CA LEU A 142 -7.59 -8.75 17.44
C LEU A 142 -6.93 -9.00 18.81
N PRO A 143 -5.86 -9.82 18.86
CA PRO A 143 -5.03 -9.94 20.04
C PRO A 143 -4.53 -8.57 20.54
N PRO A 144 -4.53 -8.28 21.86
CA PRO A 144 -4.19 -6.96 22.38
C PRO A 144 -2.79 -6.46 21.98
N VAL A 145 -1.82 -7.36 21.84
CA VAL A 145 -0.45 -7.01 21.42
C VAL A 145 -0.45 -6.56 19.95
N LEU A 146 -1.10 -7.32 19.07
CA LEU A 146 -1.24 -6.97 17.65
C LEU A 146 -1.99 -5.64 17.47
N LEU A 147 -3.10 -5.46 18.20
CA LEU A 147 -3.86 -4.20 18.15
C LEU A 147 -2.98 -3.01 18.53
N ASN A 148 -2.21 -3.11 19.63
CA ASN A 148 -1.30 -2.05 20.04
C ASN A 148 -0.22 -1.75 18.99
N ASP A 149 0.37 -2.77 18.36
CA ASP A 149 1.38 -2.59 17.31
C ASP A 149 0.77 -1.90 16.07
N LEU A 150 -0.46 -2.25 15.67
CA LEU A 150 -1.20 -1.59 14.58
C LEU A 150 -1.51 -0.12 14.89
N LEU A 151 -2.03 0.17 16.09
CA LEU A 151 -2.35 1.54 16.53
C LEU A 151 -1.10 2.41 16.62
N LEU A 152 0.02 1.84 17.09
CA LEU A 152 1.31 2.51 17.09
C LEU A 152 1.75 2.85 15.67
N GLY A 153 1.64 1.88 14.74
CA GLY A 153 1.93 2.07 13.32
C GLY A 153 1.13 3.21 12.69
N VAL A 154 -0.20 3.24 12.88
CA VAL A 154 -1.08 4.31 12.41
C VAL A 154 -0.60 5.67 12.92
N ASN A 155 -0.32 5.81 14.21
CA ASN A 155 0.11 7.07 14.81
C ASN A 155 1.48 7.54 14.28
N GLN A 156 2.44 6.62 14.14
CA GLN A 156 3.76 6.94 13.59
C GLN A 156 3.65 7.39 12.13
N CYS A 157 2.88 6.67 11.31
CA CYS A 157 2.68 6.99 9.91
C CYS A 157 1.93 8.31 9.71
N PHE A 158 0.96 8.61 10.57
CA PHE A 158 0.27 9.91 10.56
C PHE A 158 1.24 11.06 10.83
N LYS A 159 2.04 10.96 11.91
CA LYS A 159 3.06 11.99 12.24
C LYS A 159 4.06 12.18 11.11
N MET A 160 4.50 11.09 10.48
CA MET A 160 5.44 11.15 9.35
C MET A 160 4.81 11.86 8.14
N ALA A 161 3.57 11.54 7.80
CA ALA A 161 2.86 12.14 6.68
C ALA A 161 2.62 13.65 6.90
N GLU A 162 2.22 14.06 8.11
CA GLU A 162 2.00 15.46 8.46
C GLU A 162 3.29 16.29 8.39
N CYS A 163 4.41 15.72 8.86
CA CYS A 163 5.72 16.37 8.83
C CYS A 163 6.42 16.37 7.46
N MET A 164 5.79 15.81 6.41
CA MET A 164 6.40 15.76 5.09
C MET A 164 6.59 17.17 4.49
N PRO A 165 7.81 17.53 4.05
CA PRO A 165 8.05 18.77 3.31
C PRO A 165 7.45 18.66 1.90
N VAL A 166 6.20 19.06 1.77
CA VAL A 166 5.47 19.10 0.49
C VAL A 166 5.70 20.41 -0.27
N SER A 167 6.11 21.48 0.41
CA SER A 167 6.37 22.81 -0.16
C SER A 167 7.57 22.86 -1.09
N ASP A 168 8.55 21.97 -0.89
CA ASP A 168 9.81 21.98 -1.62
C ASP A 168 9.71 21.31 -3.00
N ARG A 169 8.56 20.68 -3.29
CA ARG A 169 8.26 20.09 -4.60
C ARG A 169 7.61 21.12 -5.53
N ILE A 170 8.34 22.21 -5.82
CA ILE A 170 7.92 23.37 -6.63
C ILE A 170 7.41 22.99 -8.05
N ASN A 171 7.55 21.73 -8.49
CA ASN A 171 7.05 21.25 -9.78
C ASN A 171 6.28 19.91 -9.71
N ALA A 172 5.85 19.44 -8.54
CA ALA A 172 5.04 18.21 -8.50
C ALA A 172 3.62 18.49 -9.03
N PRO A 173 3.13 17.76 -10.05
CA PRO A 173 1.77 17.93 -10.57
C PRO A 173 0.72 17.28 -9.66
N VAL A 174 0.98 17.17 -8.35
CA VAL A 174 0.14 16.47 -7.37
C VAL A 174 -0.07 17.38 -6.16
N PRO A 175 -1.31 17.51 -5.65
CA PRO A 175 -1.57 18.27 -4.43
C PRO A 175 -0.84 17.72 -3.21
N ALA A 176 -0.55 18.60 -2.26
CA ALA A 176 0.10 18.24 -1.00
C ALA A 176 -0.67 17.18 -0.18
N ASP A 177 -1.99 17.31 -0.09
CA ASP A 177 -2.87 16.37 0.62
C ASP A 177 -2.80 14.96 0.02
N VAL A 178 -2.77 14.84 -1.32
CA VAL A 178 -2.63 13.55 -2.00
C VAL A 178 -1.27 12.92 -1.73
N LEU A 179 -0.20 13.73 -1.74
CA LEU A 179 1.15 13.24 -1.40
C LEU A 179 1.22 12.72 0.04
N ARG A 180 0.72 13.49 1.00
CA ARG A 180 0.69 13.09 2.42
C ARG A 180 -0.15 11.84 2.63
N THR A 181 -1.35 11.80 2.07
CA THR A 181 -2.26 10.64 2.19
C THR A 181 -1.64 9.39 1.59
N ARG A 182 -1.02 9.49 0.41
CA ARG A 182 -0.32 8.35 -0.19
C ARG A 182 0.82 7.87 0.70
N THR A 183 1.62 8.78 1.25
CA THR A 183 2.71 8.39 2.16
C THR A 183 2.18 7.77 3.44
N PHE A 184 1.10 8.29 4.00
CA PHE A 184 0.42 7.67 5.14
C PHE A 184 0.03 6.23 4.80
N LEU A 185 -0.64 5.99 3.67
CA LEU A 185 -1.07 4.66 3.24
C LEU A 185 0.10 3.69 2.98
N ASP A 186 1.18 4.17 2.34
CA ASP A 186 2.37 3.35 2.07
C ASP A 186 3.07 2.96 3.39
N CYS A 187 3.18 3.90 4.32
CA CYS A 187 3.73 3.66 5.66
C CYS A 187 2.85 2.73 6.48
N GLU A 188 1.55 3.01 6.54
CA GLU A 188 0.58 2.25 7.33
C GLU A 188 0.54 0.81 6.85
N ARG A 189 0.57 0.60 5.53
CA ARG A 189 0.70 -0.73 4.94
C ARG A 189 1.96 -1.45 5.43
N TYR A 190 3.11 -0.79 5.40
CA TYR A 190 4.37 -1.38 5.84
C TYR A 190 4.35 -1.70 7.34
N ALA A 191 3.89 -0.77 8.19
CA ALA A 191 3.77 -0.98 9.62
C ALA A 191 2.81 -2.13 9.96
N ARG A 192 1.68 -2.22 9.24
CA ARG A 192 0.75 -3.35 9.33
C ARG A 192 1.42 -4.66 8.95
N ASP A 193 2.12 -4.72 7.81
CA ASP A 193 2.84 -5.92 7.35
C ASP A 193 3.78 -6.45 8.46
N TRP A 194 4.54 -5.56 9.10
CA TRP A 194 5.45 -5.92 10.19
C TRP A 194 4.76 -6.34 11.48
N ALA A 195 3.70 -5.64 11.88
CA ALA A 195 2.92 -6.01 13.07
C ALA A 195 2.32 -7.42 12.91
N CYS A 196 1.82 -7.72 11.71
CA CYS A 196 1.29 -9.04 11.38
C CYS A 196 2.38 -10.12 11.40
N LEU A 197 3.53 -9.88 10.76
CA LEU A 197 4.64 -10.82 10.74
C LEU A 197 5.17 -11.10 12.15
N LYS A 198 5.34 -10.06 12.97
CA LYS A 198 5.77 -10.19 14.36
C LYS A 198 4.78 -11.04 15.17
N ASN A 199 3.48 -10.79 15.03
CA ASN A 199 2.46 -11.55 15.75
C ASN A 199 2.42 -13.03 15.33
N GLU A 200 2.57 -13.31 14.04
CA GLU A 200 2.67 -14.68 13.52
C GLU A 200 3.94 -15.38 14.05
N LEU A 201 5.08 -14.71 13.99
CA LEU A 201 6.35 -15.22 14.50
C LEU A 201 6.27 -15.56 16.00
N SER A 202 5.75 -14.65 16.82
CA SER A 202 5.55 -14.89 18.25
C SER A 202 4.66 -16.11 18.52
N ALA A 203 3.59 -16.28 17.74
CA ALA A 203 2.71 -17.44 17.88
C ALA A 203 3.40 -18.76 17.49
N ASP A 204 4.23 -18.73 16.44
CA ASP A 204 4.98 -19.90 15.96
C ASP A 204 6.10 -20.31 16.93
N VAL A 205 6.80 -19.34 17.52
CA VAL A 205 7.76 -19.58 18.61
C VAL A 205 7.06 -20.18 19.83
N ALA A 206 5.93 -19.61 20.26
CA ALA A 206 5.17 -20.14 21.39
C ALA A 206 4.61 -21.56 21.14
N ALA A 207 4.35 -21.90 19.88
CA ALA A 207 3.93 -23.24 19.45
C ALA A 207 5.11 -24.21 19.27
N GLY A 208 6.36 -23.77 19.46
CA GLY A 208 7.56 -24.59 19.30
C GLY A 208 7.83 -25.00 17.85
N LYS A 209 7.41 -24.18 16.87
CA LYS A 209 7.62 -24.47 15.44
C LYS A 209 9.05 -24.17 14.95
N PHE A 210 9.84 -23.45 15.75
CA PHE A 210 11.23 -23.18 15.45
C PHE A 210 12.11 -24.20 16.14
N ASP A 211 12.91 -24.91 15.34
CA ASP A 211 14.02 -25.70 15.87
C ASP A 211 15.29 -24.84 15.87
N PHE A 212 15.85 -24.64 17.05
CA PHE A 212 17.12 -23.93 17.23
C PHE A 212 18.31 -24.89 17.31
N SER A 213 18.08 -26.20 17.17
CA SER A 213 19.14 -27.19 17.12
C SER A 213 20.07 -26.91 15.93
N GLY A 214 21.38 -27.03 16.15
CA GLY A 214 22.40 -26.68 15.13
C GLY A 214 22.80 -25.19 15.08
N ALA A 215 22.01 -24.27 15.66
CA ALA A 215 22.38 -22.85 15.85
C ALA A 215 22.89 -22.55 17.27
N GLU A 216 23.04 -23.59 18.09
CA GLU A 216 23.50 -23.54 19.49
C GLU A 216 24.83 -22.78 19.62
N GLY A 217 24.91 -21.85 20.57
CA GLY A 217 26.10 -21.01 20.76
C GLY A 217 26.25 -19.86 19.76
N THR A 218 25.63 -19.95 18.57
CA THR A 218 25.76 -18.93 17.51
C THR A 218 24.76 -17.79 17.71
N LEU A 219 23.54 -18.11 18.15
CA LEU A 219 22.46 -17.13 18.38
C LEU A 219 22.31 -16.72 19.86
N ASP A 220 23.22 -17.14 20.73
CA ASP A 220 23.14 -16.89 22.18
C ASP A 220 23.34 -15.42 22.57
N PHE A 221 23.83 -14.58 21.65
CA PHE A 221 23.89 -13.13 21.85
C PHE A 221 22.52 -12.45 21.71
N LEU A 222 21.53 -13.15 21.15
CA LEU A 222 20.16 -12.65 21.01
C LEU A 222 19.37 -12.88 22.32
N PRO A 223 18.51 -11.93 22.69
CA PRO A 223 17.93 -11.86 24.04
C PRO A 223 16.91 -12.96 24.36
N ASP A 224 16.19 -13.46 23.35
CA ASP A 224 15.10 -14.42 23.50
C ASP A 224 14.88 -15.23 22.21
N ASP A 225 14.06 -16.27 22.30
CA ASP A 225 13.76 -17.17 21.18
C ASP A 225 12.99 -16.47 20.04
N GLU A 226 12.25 -15.39 20.33
CA GLU A 226 11.63 -14.56 19.29
C GLU A 226 12.69 -13.83 18.46
N ALA A 227 13.71 -13.24 19.10
CA ALA A 227 14.82 -12.59 18.41
C ALA A 227 15.64 -13.60 17.58
N ARG A 228 15.81 -14.83 18.09
CA ARG A 228 16.48 -15.92 17.37
C ARG A 228 15.69 -16.35 16.14
N ALA A 229 14.39 -16.58 16.29
CA ALA A 229 13.50 -16.92 15.19
C ALA A 229 13.44 -15.79 14.13
N ALA A 230 13.39 -14.53 14.56
CA ALA A 230 13.43 -13.38 13.66
C ALA A 230 14.72 -13.34 12.85
N ALA A 231 15.87 -13.62 13.47
CA ALA A 231 17.16 -13.65 12.78
C ALA A 231 17.21 -14.76 11.71
N ILE A 232 16.64 -15.93 12.00
CA ILE A 232 16.54 -17.06 11.05
C ILE A 232 15.65 -16.65 9.85
N VAL A 233 14.45 -16.14 10.11
CA VAL A 233 13.52 -15.72 9.04
C VAL A 233 14.13 -14.63 8.15
N ILE A 234 14.86 -13.67 8.73
CA ILE A 234 15.54 -12.61 7.97
C ILE A 234 16.69 -13.19 7.14
N ALA A 235 17.47 -14.14 7.68
CA ALA A 235 18.53 -14.81 6.94
C ALA A 235 17.97 -15.61 5.74
N ASP A 236 16.87 -16.34 5.93
CA ASP A 236 16.19 -17.07 4.87
C ASP A 236 15.66 -16.14 3.75
N GLU A 237 15.16 -14.96 4.11
CA GLU A 237 14.76 -13.94 3.11
C GLU A 237 15.95 -13.38 2.31
N TRP A 238 17.15 -13.33 2.91
CA TRP A 238 18.35 -12.76 2.29
C TRP A 238 19.08 -13.75 1.38
N GLU A 239 19.11 -15.03 1.74
CA GLU A 239 19.79 -16.07 0.96
C GLU A 239 18.88 -16.68 -0.12
N GLY A 240 17.56 -16.52 -0.01
CA GLY A 240 16.59 -17.20 -0.87
C GLY A 240 16.37 -18.63 -0.38
N GLY A 241 15.14 -19.12 -0.50
CA GLY A 241 14.69 -20.36 0.14
C GLY A 241 15.61 -21.57 -0.10
N ASP A 242 16.22 -22.02 1.00
CA ASP A 242 16.84 -23.31 1.27
C ASP A 242 17.93 -23.85 0.32
N ASP A 243 19.10 -23.18 0.30
CA ASP A 243 20.33 -23.77 -0.24
C ASP A 243 21.08 -24.67 0.79
N TYR A 244 20.58 -24.81 2.05
CA TYR A 244 21.31 -25.48 3.15
C TYR A 244 20.59 -26.67 3.82
N GLY A 245 19.38 -27.04 3.40
CA GLY A 245 18.65 -28.23 3.84
C GLY A 245 18.27 -28.23 5.32
N LEU A 246 17.89 -27.08 5.88
CA LEU A 246 17.58 -26.96 7.32
C LEU A 246 16.12 -27.30 7.68
N LEU A 247 15.32 -27.77 6.72
CA LEU A 247 13.94 -28.23 6.92
C LEU A 247 13.74 -29.75 6.73
N GLU A 248 14.81 -30.55 6.83
CA GLU A 248 14.73 -32.02 6.98
C GLU A 248 15.14 -32.50 8.39
#